data_AF-A0A1Q4FZS0-F1
#
_entry.id   AF-A0A1Q4FZS0-F1
#
_cell.length_a   1.000
_cell.length_b   1.000
_cell.length_c   1.000
_cell.angle_alpha   90.00
_cell.angle_beta   90.00
_cell.angle_gamma   90.00
#
_symmetry.space_group_name_H-M   'P 1'
#
loop_
_entity.id
_entity.type
_entity.pdbx_description
1 polymer ?
#
loop_
_entity_poly.entity_id
_entity_poly.type
_entity_poly.pdbx_seq_one_letter_code
_entity_poly.pdbx_strand_id
1 'polypeptide(L)'
;MTACKECKAKISTTAEACPQCGAKVKKTSGCALVVAGLFVLIALAALGRGCTDSTPPRRAAAPAPARAAAAEPAKAADPAVALSLAKKAVEEIEARLKSNEERLKKYYGTTGQVKQATADLVRLAAIKGLYEKSDKKDEKGLGARADALMTRVSQQQRDVFASATEEIFIKSGMDIKITAAGAKKEQLRLKYVLMSQPLVYKFQNDAKLPEQARLLGFKKIVYSDGYDATWNVDL
;
A
#
# COMPACT_ATOMS: atom_id res chain seq x y z
N MET A 1 -14.23 -23.53 21.93
CA MET A 1 -13.96 -24.83 22.59
C MET A 1 -13.28 -25.73 21.57
N THR A 2 -12.13 -26.31 21.90
CA THR A 2 -11.39 -27.26 21.05
C THR A 2 -11.03 -28.50 21.85
N ALA A 3 -10.89 -29.66 21.20
CA ALA A 3 -10.43 -30.88 21.88
C ALA A 3 -8.91 -30.83 22.06
N CYS A 4 -8.41 -31.21 23.24
CA CYS A 4 -6.98 -31.44 23.45
C CYS A 4 -6.52 -32.59 22.56
N LYS A 5 -5.38 -32.45 21.87
CA LYS A 5 -4.87 -33.47 20.96
C LYS A 5 -4.37 -34.73 21.67
N GLU A 6 -3.98 -34.61 22.94
CA GLU A 6 -3.49 -35.72 23.76
C GLU A 6 -4.65 -36.44 24.45
N CYS A 7 -5.36 -35.76 25.35
CA CYS A 7 -6.38 -36.39 26.20
C CYS A 7 -7.83 -36.26 25.70
N LYS A 8 -8.05 -35.60 24.54
CA LYS A 8 -9.37 -35.37 23.92
C LYS A 8 -10.41 -34.63 24.78
N ALA A 9 -10.04 -34.17 25.97
CA ALA A 9 -10.89 -33.32 26.80
C ALA A 9 -11.23 -32.00 26.07
N LYS A 10 -12.45 -31.50 26.25
CA LYS A 10 -12.87 -30.20 25.72
C LYS A 10 -12.19 -29.09 26.53
N ILE A 11 -11.39 -28.28 25.84
CA ILE A 11 -10.66 -27.17 26.44
C ILE A 11 -11.04 -25.83 25.79
N SER A 12 -10.84 -24.75 26.54
CA SER A 12 -11.00 -23.40 25.99
C SER A 12 -9.96 -23.13 24.91
N THR A 13 -10.36 -22.45 23.85
CA THR A 13 -9.48 -22.00 22.75
C THR A 13 -8.46 -20.94 23.19
N THR A 14 -8.60 -20.40 24.40
CA THR A 14 -7.68 -19.42 25.00
C THR A 14 -6.67 -20.03 25.97
N ALA A 15 -6.83 -21.30 26.36
CA ALA A 15 -5.92 -21.95 27.33
C ALA A 15 -4.54 -22.25 26.70
N GLU A 16 -3.47 -21.90 27.40
CA GLU A 16 -2.08 -22.14 26.95
C GLU A 16 -1.63 -23.59 27.14
N ALA A 17 -2.19 -24.26 28.15
CA ALA A 17 -1.99 -25.68 28.41
C ALA A 17 -3.32 -26.35 28.75
N CYS A 18 -3.43 -27.64 28.44
CA CYS A 18 -4.59 -28.43 28.81
C CYS A 18 -4.62 -28.67 30.33
N PRO A 19 -5.69 -28.32 31.06
CA PRO A 19 -5.77 -28.51 32.51
C PRO A 19 -5.94 -29.97 32.95
N GLN A 20 -6.19 -30.90 32.01
CA GLN A 20 -6.38 -32.32 32.30
C GLN A 20 -5.13 -33.17 32.05
N CYS A 21 -4.20 -32.72 31.21
CA CYS A 21 -2.98 -33.49 30.88
C CYS A 21 -1.70 -32.66 30.76
N GLY A 22 -1.75 -31.34 30.95
CA GLY A 22 -0.58 -30.46 30.90
C GLY A 22 -0.01 -30.18 29.50
N ALA A 23 -0.57 -30.77 28.44
CA ALA A 23 -0.06 -30.58 27.08
C ALA A 23 -0.18 -29.11 26.61
N LYS A 24 0.93 -28.56 26.10
CA LYS A 24 0.96 -27.19 25.53
C LYS A 24 0.16 -27.13 24.22
N VAL A 25 -0.80 -26.20 24.17
CA VAL A 25 -1.66 -26.03 23.00
C VAL A 25 -1.01 -25.05 22.03
N LYS A 26 -0.58 -25.54 20.87
CA LYS A 26 -0.08 -24.68 19.79
C LYS A 26 -1.23 -23.88 19.19
N LYS A 27 -1.30 -22.58 19.50
CA LYS A 27 -2.27 -21.64 18.93
C LYS A 27 -1.99 -21.48 17.44
N THR A 28 -2.98 -21.75 16.59
CA THR A 28 -2.90 -21.37 15.18
C THR A 28 -3.02 -19.86 15.11
N SER A 29 -1.92 -19.18 14.80
CA SER A 29 -1.86 -17.72 14.65
C SER A 29 -3.02 -17.23 13.79
N GLY A 30 -3.76 -16.21 14.25
CA GLY A 30 -4.88 -15.60 13.51
C GLY A 30 -4.49 -15.14 12.10
N CYS A 31 -3.19 -14.95 11.85
CA CYS A 31 -2.64 -14.70 10.52
C CYS A 31 -2.89 -15.85 9.54
N ALA A 32 -2.86 -17.12 9.98
CA ALA A 32 -3.15 -18.27 9.13
C ALA A 32 -4.62 -18.33 8.69
N LEU A 33 -5.55 -17.91 9.55
CA LEU A 33 -6.97 -17.79 9.21
C LEU A 33 -7.24 -16.64 8.23
N VAL A 34 -6.54 -15.51 8.39
CA VAL A 34 -6.63 -14.37 7.45
C VAL A 34 -6.07 -14.74 6.07
N VAL A 35 -4.93 -15.45 6.02
CA VAL A 35 -4.33 -15.90 4.76
C VAL A 35 -5.23 -16.93 4.06
N ALA A 36 -5.79 -17.90 4.80
CA ALA A 36 -6.73 -18.86 4.24
C ALA A 36 -8.00 -18.19 3.69
N GLY A 37 -8.55 -17.21 4.40
CA GLY A 37 -9.70 -16.43 3.94
C GLY A 37 -9.42 -15.62 2.66
N LEU A 38 -8.22 -15.05 2.55
CA LEU A 38 -7.80 -14.28 1.37
C LEU A 38 -7.65 -15.17 0.12
N PHE A 39 -7.10 -16.39 0.28
CA PHE A 39 -6.96 -17.34 -0.83
C PHE A 39 -8.31 -17.82 -1.37
N VAL A 40 -9.29 -18.05 -0.49
CA VAL A 40 -10.66 -18.43 -0.90
C VAL A 40 -11.36 -17.29 -1.65
N LEU A 41 -11.20 -16.04 -1.21
CA LEU A 41 -11.73 -14.86 -1.91
C LEU A 41 -11.11 -14.63 -3.28
N ILE A 42 -9.80 -14.87 -3.42
CA ILE A 42 -9.09 -14.77 -4.71
C ILE A 42 -9.54 -15.88 -5.67
N ALA A 43 -9.74 -17.10 -5.18
CA ALA A 43 -10.26 -18.21 -5.99
C ALA A 43 -11.70 -17.95 -6.48
N LEU A 44 -12.56 -17.39 -5.63
CA LEU A 44 -13.92 -16.99 -6.03
C LEU A 44 -13.93 -15.83 -7.03
N ALA A 45 -13.00 -14.87 -6.90
CA ALA A 45 -12.85 -13.77 -7.84
C ALA A 45 -12.32 -14.23 -9.22
N ALA A 46 -11.54 -15.32 -9.27
CA ALA A 46 -11.01 -15.89 -10.50
C ALA A 46 -12.07 -16.65 -11.32
N LEU A 47 -13.11 -17.19 -10.67
CA LEU A 47 -14.23 -17.86 -11.34
C LEU A 47 -15.28 -16.90 -11.91
N GLY A 48 -15.21 -15.61 -11.57
CA GLY A 48 -16.18 -14.58 -11.98
C GLY A 48 -15.83 -13.78 -13.24
N ARG A 49 -14.75 -14.13 -13.97
CA ARG A 49 -14.33 -13.39 -15.18
C ARG A 49 -14.00 -14.32 -16.34
N GLY A 50 -15.02 -14.65 -17.13
CA GLY A 50 -14.87 -15.29 -18.44
C GLY A 50 -16.17 -15.26 -19.26
N CYS A 51 -16.06 -14.76 -20.49
CA CYS A 51 -17.00 -14.74 -21.62
C CYS A 51 -18.03 -13.59 -21.72
N THR A 52 -17.67 -12.60 -22.54
CA THR A 52 -18.56 -11.82 -23.42
C THR A 52 -19.00 -12.64 -24.63
N ASP A 53 -20.29 -12.63 -24.99
CA ASP A 53 -20.75 -12.47 -26.39
C ASP A 53 -22.24 -12.06 -26.47
N SER A 54 -22.62 -11.40 -27.58
CA SER A 54 -23.87 -10.66 -27.78
C SER A 54 -24.96 -11.45 -28.52
N THR A 55 -26.25 -11.30 -28.12
CA THR A 55 -27.50 -11.16 -28.95
C THR A 55 -28.77 -11.57 -28.16
N PRO A 56 -29.90 -10.83 -28.21
CA PRO A 56 -31.09 -11.09 -27.36
C PRO A 56 -32.23 -11.86 -28.06
N PRO A 57 -33.16 -12.45 -27.29
CA PRO A 57 -34.58 -12.25 -27.59
C PRO A 57 -35.48 -11.93 -26.36
N ARG A 58 -36.33 -10.93 -26.60
CA ARG A 58 -37.73 -10.68 -26.18
C ARG A 58 -38.38 -11.45 -25.00
N ARG A 59 -38.69 -10.66 -23.95
CA ARG A 59 -39.82 -10.63 -22.99
C ARG A 59 -40.64 -11.90 -22.68
N ALA A 60 -40.69 -12.20 -21.38
CA ALA A 60 -41.95 -12.39 -20.65
C ALA A 60 -41.86 -11.68 -19.29
N ALA A 61 -42.95 -11.02 -18.89
CA ALA A 61 -43.08 -10.15 -17.72
C ALA A 61 -43.73 -10.87 -16.53
N ALA A 62 -43.30 -10.55 -15.30
CA ALA A 62 -44.10 -10.41 -14.06
C ALA A 62 -43.15 -10.25 -12.84
N PRO A 63 -43.61 -9.79 -11.67
CA PRO A 63 -43.88 -8.39 -11.33
C PRO A 63 -42.90 -7.83 -10.27
N ALA A 64 -42.74 -6.50 -10.27
CA ALA A 64 -42.23 -5.72 -9.12
C ALA A 64 -43.25 -5.79 -7.95
N PRO A 65 -42.92 -5.51 -6.66
CA PRO A 65 -41.95 -4.48 -6.24
C PRO A 65 -41.14 -4.76 -4.94
N ALA A 66 -39.98 -4.11 -4.81
CA ALA A 66 -39.55 -3.57 -3.51
C ALA A 66 -38.52 -2.46 -3.75
N ARG A 67 -39.01 -1.23 -3.57
CA ARG A 67 -38.31 0.03 -3.40
C ARG A 67 -36.78 -0.07 -3.34
N ALA A 68 -36.16 0.53 -4.35
CA ALA A 68 -34.96 1.31 -4.16
C ALA A 68 -35.17 2.21 -2.93
N ALA A 69 -34.44 1.92 -1.86
CA ALA A 69 -34.07 2.97 -0.94
C ALA A 69 -33.28 3.96 -1.79
N ALA A 70 -33.96 5.03 -2.20
CA ALA A 70 -33.29 6.22 -2.65
C ALA A 70 -32.27 6.55 -1.56
N ALA A 71 -30.99 6.34 -1.88
CA ALA A 71 -29.93 6.98 -1.13
C ALA A 71 -30.28 8.46 -1.16
N GLU A 72 -30.63 8.97 0.02
CA GLU A 72 -30.77 10.39 0.27
C GLU A 72 -29.56 11.07 -0.39
N PRO A 73 -29.74 12.07 -1.28
CA PRO A 73 -28.61 12.74 -1.88
C PRO A 73 -27.76 13.24 -0.71
N ALA A 74 -26.53 12.76 -0.62
CA ALA A 74 -25.60 13.13 0.42
C ALA A 74 -25.65 14.65 0.53
N LYS A 75 -26.25 15.15 1.63
CA LYS A 75 -26.41 16.58 1.89
C LYS A 75 -25.06 17.21 1.66
N ALA A 76 -24.97 18.05 0.62
CA ALA A 76 -23.72 18.69 0.22
C ALA A 76 -23.08 19.27 1.48
N ALA A 77 -21.92 18.73 1.86
CA ALA A 77 -21.20 19.20 3.04
C ALA A 77 -21.01 20.71 2.90
N ASP A 78 -21.24 21.45 3.98
CA ASP A 78 -21.08 22.91 4.01
C ASP A 78 -19.71 23.28 3.38
N PRO A 79 -19.68 24.10 2.31
CA PRO A 79 -18.45 24.49 1.63
C PRO A 79 -17.40 25.09 2.57
N ALA A 80 -17.82 25.82 3.61
CA ALA A 80 -16.90 26.38 4.61
C ALA A 80 -16.25 25.28 5.47
N VAL A 81 -17.03 24.26 5.86
CA VAL A 81 -16.53 23.10 6.60
C VAL A 81 -15.57 22.29 5.73
N ALA A 82 -15.91 22.04 4.47
CA ALA A 82 -15.04 21.34 3.52
C ALA A 82 -13.68 22.04 3.33
N LEU A 83 -13.69 23.37 3.20
CA LEU A 83 -12.47 24.17 3.10
C LEU A 83 -11.62 24.06 4.37
N SER A 84 -12.24 24.13 5.55
CA SER A 84 -11.52 24.03 6.82
C SER A 84 -10.84 22.66 7.01
N LEU A 85 -11.52 21.58 6.61
CA LEU A 85 -10.97 20.23 6.65
C LEU A 85 -9.82 20.05 5.67
N ALA A 86 -9.94 20.60 4.46
CA ALA A 86 -8.87 20.56 3.47
C ALA A 86 -7.62 21.31 3.94
N LYS A 87 -7.79 22.48 4.60
CA LYS A 87 -6.67 23.23 5.21
C LYS A 87 -5.96 22.39 6.28
N LYS A 88 -6.71 21.80 7.22
CA LYS A 88 -6.16 20.93 8.27
C LYS A 88 -5.43 19.72 7.69
N ALA A 89 -5.99 19.08 6.67
CA ALA A 89 -5.37 17.94 6.02
C ALA A 89 -4.02 18.31 5.39
N VAL A 90 -3.93 19.45 4.71
CA VAL A 90 -2.66 19.96 4.14
C VAL A 90 -1.61 20.21 5.22
N GLU A 91 -2.00 20.82 6.35
CA GLU A 91 -1.10 21.06 7.48
C GLU A 91 -0.58 19.77 8.13
N GLU A 92 -1.47 18.79 8.34
CA GLU A 92 -1.11 17.49 8.91
C GLU A 92 -0.14 16.72 8.00
N ILE A 93 -0.40 16.74 6.68
CA ILE A 93 0.47 16.09 5.69
C ILE A 93 1.85 16.74 5.68
N GLU A 94 1.94 18.08 5.74
CA GLU A 94 3.22 18.77 5.78
C GLU A 94 4.00 18.47 7.08
N ALA A 95 3.33 18.43 8.22
CA ALA A 95 3.95 18.07 9.49
C ALA A 95 4.48 16.63 9.47
N ARG A 96 3.70 15.69 8.94
CA ARG A 96 4.10 14.30 8.75
C ARG A 96 5.28 14.16 7.79
N LEU A 97 5.31 14.95 6.72
CA LEU A 97 6.45 14.97 5.79
C LEU A 97 7.74 15.33 6.52
N LYS A 98 7.76 16.40 7.32
CA LYS A 98 8.93 16.81 8.12
C LYS A 98 9.33 15.74 9.14
N SER A 99 8.35 15.16 9.84
CA SER A 99 8.60 14.09 10.82
C SER A 99 9.23 12.84 10.18
N ASN A 100 8.76 12.45 9.00
CA ASN A 100 9.32 11.33 8.25
C ASN A 100 10.74 11.63 7.74
N GLU A 101 11.02 12.85 7.25
CA GLU A 101 12.37 13.27 6.82
C GLU A 101 13.38 13.12 7.97
N GLU A 102 13.04 13.59 9.16
CA GLU A 102 13.91 13.45 10.34
C GLU A 102 14.07 11.98 10.77
N ARG A 103 12.97 11.21 10.76
CA ARG A 103 13.02 9.81 11.18
C ARG A 103 13.91 8.96 10.27
N LEU A 104 13.85 9.19 8.96
CA LEU A 104 14.64 8.47 7.96
C LEU A 104 16.16 8.69 8.09
N LYS A 105 16.60 9.73 8.81
CA LYS A 105 18.03 9.94 9.10
C LYS A 105 18.59 8.87 10.05
N LYS A 106 17.74 8.25 10.87
CA LYS A 106 18.16 7.32 11.93
C LYS A 106 17.52 5.94 11.83
N TYR A 107 16.32 5.84 11.24
CA TYR A 107 15.53 4.62 11.23
C TYR A 107 15.05 4.29 9.82
N TYR A 108 14.83 3.00 9.56
CA TYR A 108 14.22 2.57 8.32
C TYR A 108 12.77 3.06 8.20
N GLY A 109 12.36 3.26 6.95
CA GLY A 109 10.97 3.42 6.59
C GLY A 109 10.17 2.14 6.86
N THR A 110 8.86 2.28 6.93
CA THR A 110 7.93 1.16 7.11
C THR A 110 6.93 1.09 5.96
N THR A 111 6.39 -0.10 5.70
CA THR A 111 5.29 -0.27 4.73
C THR A 111 4.04 0.54 5.10
N GLY A 112 3.81 0.77 6.40
CA GLY A 112 2.74 1.64 6.89
C GLY A 112 2.93 3.10 6.44
N GLN A 113 4.16 3.62 6.49
CA GLN A 113 4.45 4.96 5.99
C GLN A 113 4.29 5.08 4.47
N VAL A 114 4.64 4.04 3.70
CA VAL A 114 4.40 4.02 2.25
C VAL A 114 2.90 4.15 1.97
N LYS A 115 2.08 3.34 2.65
CA LYS A 115 0.60 3.40 2.53
C LYS A 115 0.04 4.76 2.92
N GLN A 116 0.55 5.34 4.01
CA GLN A 116 0.14 6.66 4.47
C GLN A 116 0.48 7.74 3.42
N ALA A 117 1.68 7.71 2.85
CA ALA A 117 2.07 8.63 1.79
C ALA A 117 1.21 8.46 0.54
N THR A 118 0.83 7.23 0.16
CA THR A 118 -0.12 6.98 -0.94
C THR A 118 -1.48 7.64 -0.66
N ALA A 119 -2.01 7.46 0.55
CA ALA A 119 -3.27 8.07 0.95
C ALA A 119 -3.19 9.60 0.95
N ASP A 120 -2.07 10.16 1.40
CA ASP A 120 -1.82 11.59 1.40
C ASP A 120 -1.78 12.16 -0.03
N LEU A 121 -1.16 11.45 -0.99
CA LEU A 121 -1.19 11.84 -2.41
C LEU A 121 -2.61 11.89 -2.98
N VAL A 122 -3.46 10.91 -2.64
CA VAL A 122 -4.87 10.89 -3.07
C VAL A 122 -5.63 12.08 -2.48
N ARG A 123 -5.42 12.37 -1.18
CA ARG A 123 -6.05 13.52 -0.52
C ARG A 123 -5.60 14.84 -1.15
N LEU A 124 -4.30 15.01 -1.39
CA LEU A 124 -3.77 16.20 -2.03
C LEU A 124 -4.28 16.37 -3.47
N ALA A 125 -4.38 15.29 -4.24
CA ALA A 125 -4.95 15.33 -5.58
C ALA A 125 -6.41 15.78 -5.56
N ALA A 126 -7.21 15.30 -4.60
CA ALA A 126 -8.60 15.74 -4.42
C ALA A 126 -8.67 17.24 -4.04
N ILE A 127 -7.83 17.69 -3.09
CA ILE A 127 -7.78 19.10 -2.67
C ILE A 127 -7.34 20.00 -3.84
N LYS A 128 -6.31 19.60 -4.59
CA LYS A 128 -5.89 20.29 -5.81
C LYS A 128 -7.06 20.41 -6.79
N GLY A 129 -7.70 19.29 -7.14
CA GLY A 129 -8.81 19.28 -8.09
C GLY A 129 -10.00 20.15 -7.68
N LEU A 130 -10.29 20.24 -6.37
CA LEU A 130 -11.39 21.05 -5.85
C LEU A 130 -11.08 22.55 -5.85
N TYR A 131 -9.83 22.95 -5.61
CA TYR A 131 -9.52 24.35 -5.30
C TYR A 131 -8.54 25.05 -6.25
N GLU A 132 -7.79 24.33 -7.09
CA GLU A 132 -6.77 24.91 -8.00
C GLU A 132 -7.35 25.97 -8.96
N LYS A 133 -8.60 25.77 -9.39
CA LYS A 133 -9.30 26.67 -10.32
C LYS A 133 -10.31 27.59 -9.64
N SER A 134 -10.29 27.70 -8.31
CA SER A 134 -11.22 28.58 -7.60
C SER A 134 -10.90 30.06 -7.87
N ASP A 135 -11.97 30.86 -7.96
CA ASP A 135 -11.88 32.33 -8.05
C ASP A 135 -11.52 32.97 -6.69
N LYS A 136 -11.72 32.25 -5.58
CA LYS A 136 -11.38 32.75 -4.26
C LYS A 136 -9.90 32.53 -4.00
N LYS A 137 -9.19 33.62 -3.68
CA LYS A 137 -7.73 33.63 -3.45
C LYS A 137 -7.27 32.56 -2.45
N ASP A 138 -8.00 32.39 -1.35
CA ASP A 138 -7.64 31.44 -0.29
C ASP A 138 -7.79 29.97 -0.74
N GLU A 139 -8.84 29.67 -1.49
CA GLU A 139 -9.08 28.34 -2.05
C GLU A 139 -8.02 28.04 -3.11
N LYS A 140 -7.80 28.97 -4.05
CA LYS A 140 -6.75 28.85 -5.07
C LYS A 140 -5.37 28.62 -4.46
N GLY A 141 -5.03 29.37 -3.40
CA GLY A 141 -3.80 29.19 -2.65
C GLY A 141 -3.67 27.80 -2.01
N LEU A 142 -4.76 27.25 -1.49
CA LEU A 142 -4.79 25.88 -0.96
C LEU A 142 -4.56 24.84 -2.06
N GLY A 143 -5.20 24.99 -3.22
CA GLY A 143 -4.98 24.12 -4.37
C GLY A 143 -3.53 24.11 -4.85
N ALA A 144 -2.92 25.29 -4.96
CA ALA A 144 -1.50 25.43 -5.31
C ALA A 144 -0.56 24.82 -4.26
N ARG A 145 -0.86 25.00 -2.97
CA ARG A 145 -0.08 24.38 -1.88
C ARG A 145 -0.20 22.86 -1.91
N ALA A 146 -1.39 22.33 -2.21
CA ALA A 146 -1.60 20.89 -2.35
C ALA A 146 -0.75 20.32 -3.50
N ASP A 147 -0.73 20.99 -4.65
CA ASP A 147 0.10 20.59 -5.81
C ASP A 147 1.60 20.56 -5.48
N ALA A 148 2.11 21.60 -4.83
CA ALA A 148 3.51 21.65 -4.39
C ALA A 148 3.85 20.49 -3.42
N LEU A 149 2.94 20.17 -2.50
CA LEU A 149 3.11 19.06 -1.57
C LEU A 149 3.05 17.70 -2.27
N MET A 150 2.24 17.51 -3.32
CA MET A 150 2.20 16.23 -4.04
C MET A 150 3.59 15.83 -4.54
N THR A 151 4.36 16.78 -5.07
CA THR A 151 5.72 16.52 -5.53
C THR A 151 6.60 16.04 -4.37
N ARG A 152 6.60 16.74 -3.24
CA ARG A 152 7.40 16.38 -2.06
C ARG A 152 6.98 15.04 -1.44
N VAL A 153 5.68 14.81 -1.28
CA VAL A 153 5.14 13.56 -0.74
C VAL A 153 5.48 12.39 -1.67
N SER A 154 5.43 12.57 -3.00
CA SER A 154 5.81 11.50 -3.95
C SER A 154 7.29 11.14 -3.85
N GLN A 155 8.17 12.13 -3.66
CA GLN A 155 9.60 11.90 -3.49
C GLN A 155 9.87 11.18 -2.16
N GLN A 156 9.26 11.65 -1.08
CA GLN A 156 9.38 11.01 0.23
C GLN A 156 8.81 9.58 0.22
N GLN A 157 7.68 9.33 -0.46
CA GLN A 157 7.11 8.00 -0.59
C GLN A 157 8.13 7.02 -1.18
N ARG A 158 8.89 7.48 -2.20
CA ARG A 158 9.94 6.70 -2.84
C ARG A 158 11.15 6.50 -1.94
N ASP A 159 11.57 7.51 -1.18
CA ASP A 159 12.63 7.36 -0.16
C ASP A 159 12.21 6.38 0.97
N VAL A 160 10.98 6.50 1.49
CA VAL A 160 10.42 5.59 2.49
C VAL A 160 10.32 4.17 1.94
N PHE A 161 9.89 4.00 0.70
CA PHE A 161 9.81 2.69 0.06
C PHE A 161 11.19 2.06 -0.10
N ALA A 162 12.17 2.81 -0.60
CA ALA A 162 13.55 2.33 -0.72
C ALA A 162 14.10 1.89 0.64
N SER A 163 13.90 2.70 1.67
CA SER A 163 14.34 2.42 3.04
C SER A 163 13.63 1.22 3.67
N ALA A 164 12.31 1.08 3.49
CA ALA A 164 11.56 -0.07 3.98
C ALA A 164 11.98 -1.37 3.29
N THR A 165 12.24 -1.28 1.98
CA THR A 165 12.75 -2.41 1.20
C THR A 165 14.15 -2.80 1.67
N GLU A 166 15.03 -1.83 1.92
CA GLU A 166 16.37 -2.06 2.48
C GLU A 166 16.31 -2.89 3.77
N GLU A 167 15.43 -2.51 4.69
CA GLU A 167 15.25 -3.21 5.97
C GLU A 167 14.85 -4.69 5.78
N ILE A 168 13.97 -4.98 4.82
CA ILE A 168 13.53 -6.35 4.53
C ILE A 168 14.72 -7.20 4.09
N PHE A 169 15.56 -6.67 3.19
CA PHE A 169 16.73 -7.38 2.72
C PHE A 169 17.80 -7.57 3.80
N ILE A 170 18.05 -6.54 4.62
CA ILE A 170 18.99 -6.64 5.76
C ILE A 170 18.52 -7.70 6.75
N LYS A 171 17.21 -7.74 7.08
CA LYS A 171 16.63 -8.78 7.93
C LYS A 171 16.77 -10.20 7.35
N SER A 172 16.88 -10.31 6.03
CA SER A 172 17.15 -11.57 5.34
C SER A 172 18.64 -11.93 5.22
N GLY A 173 19.53 -11.12 5.81
CA GLY A 173 20.98 -11.34 5.77
C GLY A 173 21.68 -10.80 4.53
N MET A 174 21.01 -9.96 3.73
CA MET A 174 21.61 -9.28 2.59
C MET A 174 21.99 -7.84 2.96
N ASP A 175 23.28 -7.56 3.04
CA ASP A 175 23.83 -6.22 3.26
C ASP A 175 23.76 -5.36 1.99
N ILE A 176 22.54 -5.02 1.60
CA ILE A 176 22.23 -4.23 0.42
C ILE A 176 21.89 -2.80 0.83
N LYS A 177 22.35 -1.82 0.05
CA LYS A 177 21.93 -0.43 0.16
C LYS A 177 20.87 -0.13 -0.89
N ILE A 178 19.71 0.40 -0.47
CA ILE A 178 18.60 0.73 -1.38
C ILE A 178 18.23 2.20 -1.23
N THR A 179 18.28 2.94 -2.32
CA THR A 179 18.01 4.39 -2.31
C THR A 179 17.13 4.81 -3.47
N ALA A 180 16.30 5.83 -3.26
CA ALA A 180 15.66 6.54 -4.35
C ALA A 180 16.59 7.67 -4.83
N ALA A 181 16.85 7.70 -6.13
CA ALA A 181 17.85 8.55 -6.78
C ALA A 181 17.25 9.34 -7.96
N GLY A 182 18.03 10.31 -8.44
CA GLY A 182 17.60 11.29 -9.43
C GLY A 182 16.85 12.48 -8.83
N ALA A 183 16.71 13.56 -9.59
CA ALA A 183 16.11 14.82 -9.11
C ALA A 183 14.68 14.65 -8.59
N LYS A 184 13.90 13.73 -9.19
CA LYS A 184 12.53 13.40 -8.79
C LYS A 184 12.43 12.12 -7.97
N LYS A 185 13.56 11.54 -7.55
CA LYS A 185 13.61 10.26 -6.82
C LYS A 185 12.99 9.10 -7.60
N GLU A 186 13.00 9.15 -8.92
CA GLU A 186 12.31 8.20 -9.81
C GLU A 186 13.17 6.99 -10.23
N GLN A 187 14.40 6.89 -9.72
CA GLN A 187 15.28 5.73 -9.91
C GLN A 187 15.45 4.97 -8.60
N LEU A 188 15.18 3.67 -8.59
CA LEU A 188 15.44 2.82 -7.43
C LEU A 188 16.82 2.17 -7.59
N ARG A 189 17.78 2.54 -6.74
CA ARG A 189 19.14 2.02 -6.81
C ARG A 189 19.38 1.00 -5.72
N LEU A 190 19.80 -0.20 -6.12
CA LEU A 190 20.17 -1.32 -5.27
C LEU A 190 21.67 -1.57 -5.42
N LYS A 191 22.46 -1.34 -4.37
CA LYS A 191 23.90 -1.59 -4.34
C LYS A 191 24.22 -2.72 -3.37
N TYR A 192 24.82 -3.80 -3.87
CA TYR A 192 25.20 -4.97 -3.08
C TYR A 192 26.48 -5.57 -3.63
N VAL A 193 27.49 -5.85 -2.79
CA VAL A 193 28.81 -6.35 -3.24
C VAL A 193 28.73 -7.63 -4.08
N LEU A 194 27.76 -8.51 -3.82
CA LEU A 194 27.57 -9.75 -4.58
C LEU A 194 26.48 -9.64 -5.66
N MET A 195 26.17 -8.41 -6.11
CA MET A 195 25.24 -8.23 -7.21
C MET A 195 25.78 -8.88 -8.48
N SER A 196 24.97 -9.73 -9.09
CA SER A 196 25.32 -10.50 -10.29
C SER A 196 24.10 -10.62 -11.20
N GLN A 197 24.32 -10.90 -12.49
CA GLN A 197 23.22 -11.07 -13.44
C GLN A 197 22.18 -12.13 -13.01
N PRO A 198 22.56 -13.31 -12.47
CA PRO A 198 21.58 -14.27 -11.94
C PRO A 198 20.75 -13.71 -10.77
N LEU A 199 21.37 -12.95 -9.86
CA LEU A 199 20.65 -12.34 -8.74
C LEU A 199 19.69 -11.23 -9.22
N VAL A 200 20.13 -10.42 -10.18
CA VAL A 200 19.31 -9.40 -10.84
C VAL A 200 18.09 -10.02 -11.52
N TYR A 201 18.24 -11.19 -12.17
CA TYR A 201 17.11 -11.93 -12.72
C TYR A 201 16.12 -12.39 -11.64
N LYS A 202 16.61 -12.92 -10.51
CA LYS A 202 15.74 -13.32 -9.38
C LYS A 202 14.99 -12.14 -8.78
N PHE A 203 15.63 -10.99 -8.60
CA PHE A 203 14.96 -9.79 -8.08
C PHE A 203 13.86 -9.28 -9.01
N GLN A 204 14.02 -9.44 -10.32
CA GLN A 204 13.01 -9.03 -11.29
C GLN A 204 11.81 -9.98 -11.32
N ASN A 205 12.04 -11.30 -11.21
CA ASN A 205 10.98 -12.29 -11.45
C ASN A 205 10.36 -12.85 -10.16
N ASP A 206 11.17 -13.08 -9.12
CA ASP A 206 10.71 -13.77 -7.91
C ASP A 206 10.22 -12.77 -6.85
N ALA A 207 10.96 -11.67 -6.67
CA ALA A 207 10.66 -10.66 -5.65
C ALA A 207 9.58 -9.65 -6.08
N LYS A 208 9.23 -9.61 -7.38
CA LYS A 208 8.26 -8.67 -7.97
C LYS A 208 8.53 -7.20 -7.62
N LEU A 209 9.81 -6.87 -7.48
CA LEU A 209 10.26 -5.53 -7.16
C LEU A 209 9.93 -4.52 -8.28
N PRO A 210 10.06 -4.87 -9.59
CA PRO A 210 9.67 -3.99 -10.69
C PRO A 210 8.21 -3.53 -10.62
N GLU A 211 7.28 -4.44 -10.33
CA GLU A 211 5.85 -4.13 -10.26
C GLU A 211 5.55 -3.18 -9.10
N GLN A 212 6.13 -3.44 -7.92
CA GLN A 212 5.95 -2.58 -6.75
C GLN A 212 6.55 -1.18 -6.99
N ALA A 213 7.75 -1.11 -7.58
CA ALA A 213 8.41 0.15 -7.88
C ALA A 213 7.63 0.96 -8.93
N ARG A 214 7.11 0.32 -9.98
CA ARG A 214 6.30 0.96 -11.02
C ARG A 214 5.05 1.62 -10.43
N LEU A 215 4.37 0.95 -9.50
CA LEU A 215 3.18 1.48 -8.83
C LEU A 215 3.46 2.77 -8.02
N LEU A 216 4.70 2.98 -7.59
CA LEU A 216 5.14 4.16 -6.84
C LEU A 216 5.78 5.24 -7.73
N GLY A 217 5.70 5.07 -9.06
CA GLY A 217 6.19 6.02 -10.05
C GLY A 217 7.71 6.01 -10.22
N PHE A 218 8.40 4.93 -9.83
CA PHE A 218 9.76 4.70 -10.30
C PHE A 218 9.73 4.37 -11.80
N LYS A 219 10.72 4.84 -12.54
CA LYS A 219 10.89 4.62 -13.98
C LYS A 219 12.05 3.69 -14.32
N LYS A 220 12.95 3.48 -13.36
CA LYS A 220 14.17 2.70 -13.56
C LYS A 220 14.61 2.06 -12.26
N ILE A 221 15.08 0.82 -12.34
CA ILE A 221 15.83 0.15 -11.29
C ILE A 221 17.28 0.03 -11.75
N VAL A 222 18.21 0.39 -10.87
CA VAL A 222 19.65 0.27 -11.10
C VAL A 222 20.22 -0.68 -10.07
N TYR A 223 20.62 -1.87 -10.52
CA TYR A 223 21.35 -2.83 -9.70
C TYR A 223 22.84 -2.61 -9.90
N SER A 224 23.63 -2.62 -8.83
CA SER A 224 25.07 -2.42 -8.88
C SER A 224 25.79 -3.30 -7.88
N ASP A 225 26.96 -3.82 -8.28
CA ASP A 225 27.90 -4.48 -7.37
C ASP A 225 28.62 -3.51 -6.44
N GLY A 226 28.48 -2.20 -6.69
CA GLY A 226 29.16 -1.15 -5.95
C GLY A 226 30.55 -0.82 -6.47
N TYR A 227 31.00 -1.49 -7.52
CA TYR A 227 32.25 -1.30 -8.27
C TYR A 227 31.91 -0.93 -9.72
N ASP A 228 32.20 -1.80 -10.68
CA ASP A 228 32.15 -1.50 -12.11
C ASP A 228 30.90 -2.07 -12.79
N ALA A 229 30.24 -3.07 -12.20
CA ALA A 229 29.10 -3.72 -12.81
C ALA A 229 27.78 -3.04 -12.43
N THR A 230 27.00 -2.70 -13.45
CA THR A 230 25.63 -2.20 -13.28
C THR A 230 24.68 -2.85 -14.27
N TRP A 231 23.46 -3.11 -13.80
CA TRP A 231 22.35 -3.59 -14.61
C TRP A 231 21.19 -2.64 -14.47
N ASN A 232 20.71 -2.13 -15.60
CA ASN A 232 19.63 -1.14 -15.65
C ASN A 232 18.36 -1.81 -16.17
N VAL A 233 17.25 -1.59 -15.48
CA VAL A 233 15.94 -2.11 -15.85
C VAL A 233 14.98 -0.93 -15.93
N ASP A 234 14.43 -0.67 -17.11
CA ASP A 234 13.39 0.32 -17.30
C ASP A 234 12.03 -0.25 -16.85
N LEU A 235 11.22 0.58 -16.18
CA LEU A 235 9.92 0.19 -15.60
C LEU A 235 8.75 0.70 -16.41
#